data_AF-A0A6A5S612-F1
#
_entry.id   AF-A0A6A5S612-F1
#
_cell.length_a   1.000
_cell.length_b   1.000
_cell.length_c   1.000
_cell.angle_alpha   90.00
_cell.angle_beta   90.00
_cell.angle_gamma   90.00
#
_symmetry.space_group_name_H-M   'P 1'
#
loop_
_entity.id
_entity.type
_entity.pdbx_description
1 polymer ?
#
loop_
_entity_poly.entity_id
_entity_poly.type
_entity_poly.pdbx_seq_one_letter_code
_entity_poly.pdbx_strand_id
1 'polypeptide(L)'
;MWAYEQTPRNECGYKGYLPYYNWPQWADNPKGSPLLDGGERSISGDGKYVPGRNYTCVPNPNRCFVQVEAGSGGGCVNSGPFKKWQVNLGPISTLNTTVPLNPSPDGLGYNARCIKRDLSKRSSSETSDKDVTALITGSANISAFQSTLQNPEPGKLRVHLGGHNTIGGDAGSDFYNSPSDPYFWFHHAQIDRVWWTWQNQNLKDRRLTIAGTLTFQNAPPTRNATLDDVMTMGDYLGFKNITIKEASSTLAGPFYYIYE
;
A
#
# COMPACT_ATOMS: atom_id res chain seq x y z
N MET A 1 -0.73 -9.40 -4.49
CA MET A 1 -1.36 -9.88 -3.23
C MET A 1 -1.66 -11.36 -3.25
N TRP A 2 -2.53 -11.85 -4.13
CA TRP A 2 -2.82 -13.30 -4.23
C TRP A 2 -1.54 -14.13 -4.35
N ALA A 3 -0.61 -13.75 -5.24
CA ALA A 3 0.70 -14.39 -5.36
C ALA A 3 1.49 -14.42 -4.04
N TYR A 4 1.51 -13.30 -3.31
CA TYR A 4 2.14 -13.21 -1.99
C TYR A 4 1.47 -14.10 -0.95
N GLU A 5 0.16 -14.35 -1.03
CA GLU A 5 -0.51 -15.31 -0.15
C GLU A 5 -0.19 -16.76 -0.54
N GLN A 6 -0.10 -17.06 -1.84
CA GLN A 6 0.21 -18.41 -2.32
C GLN A 6 1.61 -18.87 -1.90
N THR A 7 2.61 -17.99 -1.93
CA THR A 7 3.99 -18.30 -1.52
C THR A 7 4.08 -18.91 -0.11
N PRO A 8 3.69 -18.26 0.99
CA PRO A 8 3.76 -18.83 2.33
C PRO A 8 2.82 -20.05 2.50
N ARG A 9 1.72 -20.13 1.77
CA ARG A 9 0.84 -21.33 1.80
C ARG A 9 1.52 -22.56 1.22
N ASN A 10 2.20 -22.39 0.09
CA ASN A 10 2.78 -23.48 -0.67
C ASN A 10 4.23 -23.80 -0.25
N GLU A 11 4.96 -22.82 0.26
CA GLU A 11 6.39 -22.94 0.58
C GLU A 11 6.66 -22.96 2.10
N CYS A 12 5.82 -22.28 2.89
CA CYS A 12 6.05 -22.12 4.34
C CYS A 12 5.00 -22.85 5.21
N GLY A 13 4.07 -23.60 4.60
CA GLY A 13 3.04 -24.36 5.31
C GLY A 13 1.93 -23.51 5.95
N TYR A 14 1.81 -22.22 5.60
CA TYR A 14 0.77 -21.34 6.13
C TYR A 14 -0.62 -21.85 5.75
N LYS A 15 -1.51 -22.01 6.75
CA LYS A 15 -2.88 -22.51 6.54
C LYS A 15 -3.96 -21.44 6.64
N GLY A 16 -3.62 -20.27 7.22
CA GLY A 16 -4.52 -19.13 7.33
C GLY A 16 -4.65 -18.36 6.03
N TYR A 17 -5.40 -17.25 6.06
CA TYR A 17 -5.67 -16.37 4.93
C TYR A 17 -4.98 -15.02 5.11
N LEU A 18 -4.66 -14.34 3.99
CA LEU A 18 -4.07 -13.01 4.06
C LEU A 18 -5.02 -12.02 4.76
N PRO A 19 -4.67 -11.47 5.93
CA PRO A 19 -5.55 -10.53 6.62
C PRO A 19 -5.46 -9.14 5.99
N TYR A 20 -6.55 -8.37 6.10
CA TYR A 20 -6.56 -6.96 5.75
C TYR A 20 -6.42 -6.07 7.00
N TYR A 21 -5.88 -4.87 6.82
CA TYR A 21 -5.85 -3.87 7.89
C TYR A 21 -7.05 -2.94 7.75
N ASN A 22 -8.07 -3.12 8.60
CA ASN A 22 -9.26 -2.27 8.62
C ASN A 22 -8.92 -0.85 9.10
N TRP A 23 -8.43 0.01 8.21
CA TRP A 23 -7.96 1.34 8.60
C TRP A 23 -8.99 2.16 9.36
N PRO A 24 -10.28 2.20 8.96
CA PRO A 24 -11.28 3.01 9.66
C PRO A 24 -11.33 2.79 11.17
N GLN A 25 -11.22 1.52 11.60
CA GLN A 25 -11.24 1.14 13.01
C GLN A 25 -10.07 1.75 13.82
N TRP A 26 -8.95 2.03 13.16
CA TRP A 26 -7.71 2.49 13.77
C TRP A 26 -7.29 3.89 13.29
N ALA A 27 -8.15 4.58 12.54
CA ALA A 27 -7.84 5.87 11.92
C ALA A 27 -7.41 6.94 12.95
N ASP A 28 -8.00 6.91 14.15
CA ASP A 28 -7.70 7.85 15.24
C ASP A 28 -6.55 7.43 16.14
N ASN A 29 -6.18 6.14 16.12
CA ASN A 29 -5.11 5.57 16.95
C ASN A 29 -4.45 4.36 16.26
N PRO A 30 -3.64 4.58 15.20
CA PRO A 30 -3.00 3.48 14.48
C PRO A 30 -2.06 2.66 15.38
N LYS A 31 -1.44 3.29 16.37
CA LYS A 31 -0.53 2.65 17.35
C LYS A 31 -1.24 1.70 18.31
N GLY A 32 -2.53 1.88 18.53
CA GLY A 32 -3.34 0.97 19.34
C GLY A 32 -3.78 -0.28 18.59
N SER A 33 -3.53 -0.37 17.28
CA SER A 33 -3.94 -1.51 16.50
C SER A 33 -3.07 -2.74 16.80
N PRO A 34 -3.64 -3.96 16.92
CA PRO A 34 -2.86 -5.18 17.13
C PRO A 34 -1.81 -5.44 16.03
N LEU A 35 -2.01 -4.84 14.85
CA LEU A 35 -1.09 -4.96 13.74
C LEU A 35 0.14 -4.05 13.89
N LEU A 36 0.02 -2.91 14.58
CA LEU A 36 1.06 -1.88 14.69
C LEU A 36 1.43 -1.50 16.15
N ASP A 37 0.97 -2.26 17.14
CA ASP A 37 1.25 -2.02 18.57
C ASP A 37 2.68 -2.39 18.99
N GLY A 38 3.41 -3.15 18.16
CA GLY A 38 4.77 -3.62 18.45
C GLY A 38 4.84 -4.83 19.38
N GLY A 39 3.71 -5.45 19.71
CA GLY A 39 3.62 -6.71 20.42
C GLY A 39 4.05 -7.91 19.57
N GLU A 40 4.13 -9.09 20.18
CA GLU A 40 4.61 -10.31 19.52
C GLU A 40 3.73 -10.81 18.36
N ARG A 41 2.48 -10.36 18.29
CA ARG A 41 1.51 -10.71 17.23
C ARG A 41 1.35 -9.63 16.16
N SER A 42 2.07 -8.52 16.30
CA SER A 42 2.07 -7.42 15.33
C SER A 42 2.99 -7.71 14.16
N ILE A 43 2.93 -6.87 13.13
CA ILE A 43 4.01 -6.76 12.14
C ILE A 43 5.05 -5.72 12.58
N SER A 44 5.32 -5.71 13.89
CA SER A 44 6.06 -4.68 14.63
C SER A 44 5.36 -3.34 14.71
N GLY A 45 5.89 -2.47 15.57
CA GLY A 45 5.29 -1.17 15.86
C GLY A 45 6.04 -0.01 15.25
N ASP A 46 6.12 1.07 16.02
CA ASP A 46 6.77 2.32 15.62
C ASP A 46 8.30 2.20 15.54
N GLY A 47 8.91 3.18 14.89
CA GLY A 47 10.36 3.35 14.88
C GLY A 47 10.89 3.84 16.23
N LYS A 48 12.20 3.74 16.43
CA LYS A 48 12.89 4.53 17.45
C LYS A 48 12.63 6.02 17.19
N TYR A 49 12.33 6.76 18.25
CA TYR A 49 12.13 8.21 18.17
C TYR A 49 13.39 8.90 17.63
N VAL A 50 13.20 9.84 16.70
CA VAL A 50 14.25 10.71 16.16
C VAL A 50 13.88 12.17 16.44
N PRO A 51 14.59 12.87 17.34
CA PRO A 51 14.28 14.25 17.71
C PRO A 51 14.57 15.24 16.58
N GLY A 52 13.93 16.41 16.63
CA GLY A 52 14.21 17.53 15.72
C GLY A 52 13.61 17.40 14.32
N ARG A 53 12.76 16.40 14.07
CA ARG A 53 11.98 16.29 12.83
C ARG A 53 10.76 17.20 12.89
N ASN A 54 10.47 17.88 11.79
CA ASN A 54 9.33 18.80 11.67
C ASN A 54 8.14 18.10 10.99
N TYR A 55 8.14 18.06 9.66
CA TYR A 55 7.13 17.38 8.86
C TYR A 55 7.76 16.75 7.61
N THR A 56 7.01 15.86 6.99
CA THR A 56 7.29 15.30 5.66
C THR A 56 6.26 15.84 4.67
N CYS A 57 6.73 16.37 3.54
CA CYS A 57 5.86 16.80 2.44
C CYS A 57 5.42 15.61 1.59
N VAL A 58 4.11 15.41 1.46
CA VAL A 58 3.50 14.33 0.70
C VAL A 58 2.66 14.92 -0.46
N PRO A 59 2.73 14.38 -1.69
CA PRO A 59 3.50 13.20 -2.09
C PRO A 59 5.01 13.39 -2.19
N ASN A 60 5.52 14.63 -2.31
CA ASN A 60 6.97 14.89 -2.33
C ASN A 60 7.28 16.36 -1.98
N PRO A 61 8.56 16.72 -1.73
CA PRO A 61 8.95 18.09 -1.37
C PRO A 61 8.61 19.16 -2.43
N ASN A 62 8.65 18.82 -3.72
CA ASN A 62 8.35 19.77 -4.81
C ASN A 62 6.83 19.98 -5.01
N ARG A 63 6.01 19.07 -4.49
CA ARG A 63 4.55 19.11 -4.55
C ARG A 63 4.00 18.75 -3.17
N CYS A 64 4.14 19.68 -2.23
CA CYS A 64 3.71 19.49 -0.84
C CYS A 64 2.20 19.72 -0.71
N PHE A 65 1.39 18.71 -0.97
CA PHE A 65 -0.07 18.78 -0.82
C PHE A 65 -0.49 18.65 0.64
N VAL A 66 0.18 17.80 1.40
CA VAL A 66 -0.05 17.61 2.83
C VAL A 66 1.29 17.57 3.55
N GLN A 67 1.39 18.35 4.63
CA GLN A 67 2.47 18.24 5.59
C GLN A 67 2.07 17.21 6.64
N VAL A 68 2.79 16.10 6.68
CA VAL A 68 2.62 15.06 7.70
C VAL A 68 3.61 15.33 8.81
N GLU A 69 3.12 15.79 9.96
CA GLU A 69 3.94 16.06 11.15
C GLU A 69 4.72 14.82 11.59
N ALA A 70 5.93 15.04 12.10
CA ALA A 70 6.73 13.97 12.68
C ALA A 70 6.01 13.34 13.88
N GLY A 71 5.91 12.01 13.87
CA GLY A 71 5.34 11.24 14.96
C GLY A 71 6.34 10.98 16.09
N SER A 72 6.15 9.86 16.79
CA SER A 72 7.04 9.43 17.88
C SER A 72 8.11 8.44 17.41
N GLY A 73 8.21 8.18 16.10
CA GLY A 73 9.18 7.27 15.52
C GLY A 73 10.20 8.00 14.66
N GLY A 74 10.45 7.45 13.47
CA GLY A 74 11.36 7.97 12.44
C GLY A 74 12.58 7.09 12.19
N GLY A 75 13.04 6.38 13.22
CA GLY A 75 14.15 5.46 13.17
C GLY A 75 13.73 4.03 12.84
N CYS A 76 14.67 3.09 12.98
CA CYS A 76 14.40 1.66 12.82
C CYS A 76 13.28 1.21 13.76
N VAL A 77 12.41 0.34 13.28
CA VAL A 77 11.43 -0.39 14.11
C VAL A 77 12.12 -0.95 15.36
N ASN A 78 11.54 -0.73 16.54
CA ASN A 78 12.23 -0.94 17.81
C ASN A 78 11.74 -2.16 18.64
N SER A 79 10.61 -2.76 18.27
CA SER A 79 9.92 -3.88 18.93
C SER A 79 9.22 -4.80 17.92
N GLY A 80 8.67 -5.93 18.38
CA GLY A 80 7.91 -6.86 17.55
C GLY A 80 8.73 -7.81 16.64
N PRO A 81 8.05 -8.73 15.92
CA PRO A 81 8.70 -9.83 15.19
C PRO A 81 9.63 -9.40 14.04
N PHE A 82 9.39 -8.22 13.48
CA PHE A 82 10.11 -7.67 12.33
C PHE A 82 11.15 -6.60 12.74
N LYS A 83 11.47 -6.48 14.04
CA LYS A 83 12.54 -5.58 14.53
C LYS A 83 13.91 -5.81 13.84
N LYS A 84 14.20 -7.07 13.47
CA LYS A 84 15.43 -7.47 12.77
C LYS A 84 15.22 -7.67 11.27
N TRP A 85 14.05 -7.29 10.74
CA TRP A 85 13.78 -7.38 9.31
C TRP A 85 14.72 -6.47 8.54
N GLN A 86 15.32 -7.02 7.49
CA GLN A 86 16.29 -6.33 6.67
C GLN A 86 15.69 -6.08 5.29
N VAL A 87 15.53 -4.79 4.96
CA VAL A 87 15.25 -4.35 3.60
C VAL A 87 16.55 -4.41 2.82
N ASN A 88 16.53 -5.06 1.65
CA ASN A 88 17.72 -5.23 0.80
C ASN A 88 17.69 -4.39 -0.48
N LEU A 89 16.51 -3.91 -0.90
CA LEU A 89 16.31 -3.15 -2.13
C LEU A 89 15.90 -1.70 -1.83
N GLY A 90 15.91 -0.86 -2.85
CA GLY A 90 15.64 0.56 -2.75
C GLY A 90 16.67 1.31 -1.87
N PRO A 91 16.38 2.53 -1.45
CA PRO A 91 15.20 3.29 -1.83
C PRO A 91 15.24 3.75 -3.30
N ILE A 92 14.08 4.09 -3.86
CA ILE A 92 13.95 4.73 -5.19
C ILE A 92 13.28 6.09 -5.03
N SER A 93 12.12 6.14 -4.38
CA SER A 93 11.34 7.37 -4.20
C SER A 93 10.83 7.51 -2.78
N THR A 94 11.75 7.37 -1.81
CA THR A 94 11.46 7.52 -0.38
C THR A 94 11.34 8.98 0.04
N LEU A 95 10.47 9.26 1.00
CA LEU A 95 10.40 10.57 1.67
C LEU A 95 11.28 10.64 2.93
N ASN A 96 11.90 9.53 3.33
CA ASN A 96 12.85 9.50 4.43
C ASN A 96 14.26 9.82 3.95
N THR A 97 14.67 11.07 4.09
CA THR A 97 15.99 11.59 3.65
C THR A 97 17.17 11.06 4.47
N THR A 98 16.94 10.29 5.54
CA THR A 98 18.00 9.70 6.36
C THR A 98 18.41 8.29 5.92
N VAL A 99 17.83 7.80 4.83
CA VAL A 99 18.09 6.46 4.29
C VAL A 99 19.27 6.53 3.31
N PRO A 100 20.24 5.60 3.37
CA PRO A 100 21.31 5.52 2.38
C PRO A 100 20.75 5.34 0.97
N LEU A 101 21.27 6.12 0.02
CA LEU A 101 20.93 5.95 -1.39
C LEU A 101 21.28 4.55 -1.87
N ASN A 102 20.46 3.98 -2.76
CA ASN A 102 20.79 2.71 -3.39
C ASN A 102 22.02 2.90 -4.32
N PRO A 103 22.98 1.95 -4.33
CA PRO A 103 24.12 2.02 -5.25
C PRO A 103 23.71 1.89 -6.73
N SER A 104 22.55 1.34 -7.03
CA SER A 104 21.95 1.28 -8.36
C SER A 104 20.79 2.28 -8.47
N PRO A 105 20.72 3.12 -9.53
CA PRO A 105 19.69 4.14 -9.67
C PRO A 105 18.27 3.58 -9.86
N ASP A 106 18.15 2.33 -10.27
CA ASP A 106 16.87 1.59 -10.38
C ASP A 106 16.39 1.00 -9.05
N GLY A 107 17.17 1.14 -7.97
CA GLY A 107 16.86 0.57 -6.66
C GLY A 107 17.08 -0.93 -6.52
N LEU A 108 17.66 -1.60 -7.52
CA LEU A 108 17.87 -3.05 -7.52
C LEU A 108 19.22 -3.48 -6.92
N GLY A 109 20.10 -2.53 -6.60
CA GLY A 109 21.37 -2.79 -5.92
C GLY A 109 21.15 -3.25 -4.48
N TYR A 110 22.06 -4.09 -3.99
CA TYR A 110 22.04 -4.55 -2.59
C TYR A 110 22.29 -3.36 -1.64
N ASN A 111 21.31 -3.05 -0.81
CA ASN A 111 21.32 -1.92 0.14
C ASN A 111 20.65 -2.30 1.46
N ALA A 112 21.31 -3.20 2.19
CA ALA A 112 20.85 -3.75 3.47
C ALA A 112 20.65 -2.68 4.55
N ARG A 113 19.44 -2.62 5.12
CA ARG A 113 19.09 -1.72 6.24
C ARG A 113 17.82 -2.17 6.96
N CYS A 114 17.55 -1.59 8.13
CA CYS A 114 16.31 -1.82 8.86
C CYS A 114 15.10 -1.16 8.16
N ILE A 115 13.89 -1.67 8.39
CA ILE A 115 12.67 -0.87 8.19
C ILE A 115 12.61 0.26 9.23
N LYS A 116 12.28 1.47 8.79
CA LYS A 116 12.01 2.64 9.62
C LYS A 116 10.52 2.98 9.55
N ARG A 117 9.90 3.29 10.68
CA ARG A 117 8.49 3.71 10.73
C ARG A 117 8.34 4.97 11.57
N ASP A 118 7.35 5.77 11.21
CA ASP A 118 6.91 6.93 11.98
C ASP A 118 5.38 6.96 11.95
N LEU A 119 4.75 6.22 12.87
CA LEU A 119 3.31 5.99 12.81
C LEU A 119 2.54 7.30 12.96
N SER A 120 1.81 7.66 11.90
CA SER A 120 1.20 8.97 11.72
C SER A 120 -0.33 8.94 11.83
N LYS A 121 -0.85 9.55 12.92
CA LYS A 121 -2.29 9.80 13.08
C LYS A 121 -2.84 10.70 11.97
N ARG A 122 -2.06 11.69 11.53
CA ARG A 122 -2.47 12.61 10.47
C ARG A 122 -2.71 11.87 9.15
N SER A 123 -1.87 10.92 8.80
CA SER A 123 -2.08 10.12 7.58
C SER A 123 -3.22 9.12 7.75
N SER A 124 -3.32 8.46 8.91
CA SER A 124 -4.38 7.48 9.16
C SER A 124 -5.77 8.12 9.22
N SER A 125 -5.90 9.40 9.58
CA SER A 125 -7.21 10.08 9.59
C SER A 125 -7.85 10.16 8.20
N GLU A 126 -7.08 10.06 7.11
CA GLU A 126 -7.57 10.05 5.71
C GLU A 126 -8.17 8.69 5.30
N THR A 127 -8.12 7.72 6.21
CA THR A 127 -8.62 6.35 6.00
C THR A 127 -9.81 6.03 6.91
N SER A 128 -10.49 7.08 7.40
CA SER A 128 -11.67 7.00 8.26
C SER A 128 -12.86 6.31 7.58
N ASP A 129 -13.85 5.87 8.36
CA ASP A 129 -15.10 5.32 7.83
C ASP A 129 -15.79 6.31 6.89
N LYS A 130 -15.73 7.61 7.21
CA LYS A 130 -16.27 8.68 6.38
C LYS A 130 -15.60 8.72 5.02
N ASP A 131 -14.27 8.67 4.97
CA ASP A 131 -13.52 8.79 3.71
C ASP A 131 -13.65 7.52 2.86
N VAL A 132 -13.61 6.34 3.49
CA VAL A 132 -13.81 5.05 2.80
C VAL A 132 -15.25 4.94 2.27
N THR A 133 -16.25 5.31 3.06
CA THR A 133 -17.65 5.30 2.62
C THR A 133 -17.87 6.30 1.49
N ALA A 134 -17.31 7.50 1.59
CA ALA A 134 -17.40 8.51 0.53
C ALA A 134 -16.73 8.05 -0.76
N LEU A 135 -15.60 7.35 -0.68
CA LEU A 135 -14.96 6.72 -1.85
C LEU A 135 -15.87 5.68 -2.51
N ILE A 136 -16.44 4.75 -1.75
CA ILE A 136 -17.29 3.67 -2.28
C ILE A 136 -18.59 4.24 -2.86
N THR A 137 -19.29 5.09 -2.11
CA THR A 137 -20.63 5.57 -2.49
C THR A 137 -20.60 6.74 -3.46
N GLY A 138 -19.55 7.56 -3.43
CA GLY A 138 -19.43 8.75 -4.28
C GLY A 138 -18.82 8.51 -5.65
N SER A 139 -18.25 7.33 -5.90
CA SER A 139 -17.56 7.03 -7.16
C SER A 139 -18.51 6.41 -8.19
N ALA A 140 -18.89 7.22 -9.20
CA ALA A 140 -19.86 6.82 -10.22
C ALA A 140 -19.34 5.74 -11.20
N ASN A 141 -18.04 5.70 -11.47
CA ASN A 141 -17.41 4.76 -12.39
C ASN A 141 -15.97 4.45 -11.95
N ILE A 142 -15.32 3.48 -12.61
CA ILE A 142 -13.97 3.03 -12.24
C ILE A 142 -12.92 4.14 -12.34
N SER A 143 -13.05 5.06 -13.31
CA SER A 143 -12.13 6.18 -13.45
C SER A 143 -12.22 7.13 -12.25
N ALA A 144 -13.44 7.44 -11.79
CA ALA A 144 -13.65 8.24 -10.59
C ALA A 144 -13.14 7.50 -9.35
N PHE A 145 -13.49 6.22 -9.18
CA PHE A 145 -13.07 5.40 -8.06
C PHE A 145 -11.55 5.35 -7.92
N GLN A 146 -10.84 4.96 -8.97
CA GLN A 146 -9.38 4.84 -8.92
C GLN A 146 -8.70 6.21 -8.73
N SER A 147 -9.28 7.29 -9.28
CA SER A 147 -8.73 8.63 -9.12
C SER A 147 -8.90 9.13 -7.69
N THR A 148 -10.09 8.98 -7.11
CA THR A 148 -10.37 9.38 -5.72
C THR A 148 -9.61 8.52 -4.72
N LEU A 149 -9.37 7.24 -5.03
CA LEU A 149 -8.59 6.35 -4.18
C LEU A 149 -7.11 6.77 -4.10
N GLN A 150 -6.51 7.15 -5.23
CA GLN A 150 -5.04 7.24 -5.38
C GLN A 150 -4.49 8.66 -5.43
N ASN A 151 -5.21 9.61 -6.02
CA ASN A 151 -4.64 10.92 -6.37
C ASN A 151 -4.81 11.92 -5.21
N PRO A 152 -3.72 12.32 -4.53
CA PRO A 152 -3.81 13.34 -3.50
C PRO A 152 -4.11 14.71 -4.12
N GLU A 153 -4.66 15.59 -3.31
CA GLU A 153 -4.92 17.01 -3.63
C GLU A 153 -4.49 17.88 -2.44
N PRO A 154 -4.29 19.20 -2.60
CA PRO A 154 -3.96 20.07 -1.48
C PRO A 154 -4.89 19.83 -0.27
N GLY A 155 -4.30 19.46 0.87
CA GLY A 155 -5.00 19.17 2.11
C GLY A 155 -5.52 17.72 2.27
N LYS A 156 -5.47 16.86 1.24
CA LYS A 156 -5.95 15.47 1.31
C LYS A 156 -5.01 14.47 0.65
N LEU A 157 -4.70 13.40 1.38
CA LEU A 157 -3.88 12.30 0.84
C LEU A 157 -4.69 11.31 0.02
N ARG A 158 -5.99 11.16 0.33
CA ARG A 158 -6.82 10.02 -0.08
C ARG A 158 -6.40 8.71 0.60
N VAL A 159 -7.29 7.72 0.49
CA VAL A 159 -7.23 6.48 1.26
C VAL A 159 -5.96 5.67 0.97
N HIS A 160 -5.54 5.55 -0.30
CA HIS A 160 -4.36 4.77 -0.66
C HIS A 160 -3.08 5.42 -0.10
N LEU A 161 -2.83 6.69 -0.44
CA LEU A 161 -1.61 7.37 0.00
C LEU A 161 -1.61 7.63 1.51
N GLY A 162 -2.76 7.92 2.13
CA GLY A 162 -2.92 8.04 3.58
C GLY A 162 -2.64 6.72 4.30
N GLY A 163 -3.09 5.60 3.74
CA GLY A 163 -2.80 4.27 4.25
C GLY A 163 -1.30 3.95 4.20
N HIS A 164 -0.62 4.21 3.08
CA HIS A 164 0.85 4.10 2.99
C HIS A 164 1.58 4.99 4.00
N ASN A 165 1.20 6.28 4.07
CA ASN A 165 1.84 7.24 4.98
C ASN A 165 1.41 7.09 6.45
N THR A 166 0.53 6.14 6.78
CA THR A 166 0.23 5.76 8.16
C THR A 166 1.47 5.18 8.83
N ILE A 167 2.28 4.39 8.12
CA ILE A 167 3.54 3.84 8.63
C ILE A 167 4.74 4.74 8.36
N GLY A 168 4.68 5.58 7.32
CA GLY A 168 5.73 6.52 6.95
C GLY A 168 7.10 5.85 6.77
N GLY A 169 8.17 6.60 7.04
CA GLY A 169 9.53 6.05 7.09
C GLY A 169 9.98 5.31 5.83
N ASP A 170 10.71 4.21 5.99
CA ASP A 170 11.30 3.39 4.93
C ASP A 170 10.97 1.91 5.16
N ALA A 171 10.31 1.19 4.25
CA ALA A 171 9.97 1.63 2.89
C ALA A 171 8.55 2.23 2.76
N GLY A 172 7.83 2.49 3.86
CA GLY A 172 6.41 2.88 3.81
C GLY A 172 6.10 4.15 3.00
N SER A 173 7.05 5.10 2.95
CA SER A 173 6.93 6.31 2.11
C SER A 173 7.59 6.19 0.73
N ASP A 174 8.21 5.05 0.42
CA ASP A 174 8.84 4.81 -0.88
C ASP A 174 7.83 4.28 -1.89
N PHE A 175 7.50 5.10 -2.89
CA PHE A 175 6.47 4.76 -3.89
C PHE A 175 6.73 3.42 -4.59
N TYR A 176 7.99 3.09 -4.89
CA TYR A 176 8.35 1.88 -5.64
C TYR A 176 8.72 0.72 -4.72
N ASN A 177 9.31 1.01 -3.57
CA ASN A 177 9.83 -0.02 -2.65
C ASN A 177 8.91 -0.31 -1.46
N SER A 178 7.70 0.26 -1.41
CA SER A 178 6.75 0.05 -0.31
C SER A 178 6.45 -1.40 0.07
N PRO A 179 6.47 -2.41 -0.84
CA PRO A 179 6.31 -3.82 -0.46
C PRO A 179 7.40 -4.37 0.47
N SER A 180 8.53 -3.68 0.62
CA SER A 180 9.60 -4.05 1.55
C SER A 180 9.20 -3.90 3.03
N ASP A 181 8.15 -3.13 3.34
CA ASP A 181 7.52 -3.13 4.66
C ASP A 181 6.34 -4.13 4.69
N PRO A 182 6.29 -5.10 5.63
CA PRO A 182 5.22 -6.08 5.71
C PRO A 182 3.80 -5.51 5.78
N TYR A 183 3.63 -4.27 6.25
CA TYR A 183 2.33 -3.58 6.29
C TYR A 183 1.68 -3.43 4.91
N PHE A 184 2.49 -3.35 3.85
CA PHE A 184 2.02 -3.22 2.47
C PHE A 184 0.93 -4.23 2.13
N TRP A 185 1.12 -5.50 2.51
CA TRP A 185 0.21 -6.58 2.15
C TRP A 185 -1.15 -6.46 2.85
N PHE A 186 -1.16 -6.00 4.11
CA PHE A 186 -2.40 -5.78 4.86
C PHE A 186 -3.13 -4.52 4.39
N HIS A 187 -2.37 -3.47 4.03
CA HIS A 187 -2.91 -2.27 3.41
C HIS A 187 -3.55 -2.62 2.06
N HIS A 188 -2.83 -3.27 1.14
CA HIS A 188 -3.39 -3.62 -0.16
C HIS A 188 -4.54 -4.62 -0.07
N ALA A 189 -4.61 -5.46 0.98
CA ALA A 189 -5.77 -6.32 1.24
C ALA A 189 -7.02 -5.54 1.61
N GLN A 190 -6.87 -4.43 2.31
CA GLN A 190 -7.99 -3.52 2.54
C GLN A 190 -8.31 -2.68 1.29
N ILE A 191 -7.33 -2.33 0.45
CA ILE A 191 -7.60 -1.67 -0.85
C ILE A 191 -8.46 -2.58 -1.73
N ASP A 192 -8.07 -3.84 -1.86
CA ASP A 192 -8.82 -4.84 -2.63
C ASP A 192 -10.21 -5.07 -2.04
N ARG A 193 -10.35 -5.13 -0.71
CA ARG A 193 -11.67 -5.19 -0.03
C ARG A 193 -12.57 -4.00 -0.35
N VAL A 194 -12.02 -2.79 -0.39
CA VAL A 194 -12.77 -1.56 -0.72
C VAL A 194 -13.18 -1.58 -2.20
N TRP A 195 -12.31 -2.02 -3.10
CA TRP A 195 -12.64 -2.18 -4.52
C TRP A 195 -13.69 -3.28 -4.76
N TRP A 196 -13.53 -4.45 -4.12
CA TRP A 196 -14.49 -5.54 -4.12
C TRP A 196 -15.86 -5.05 -3.62
N THR A 197 -15.91 -4.30 -2.53
CA THR A 197 -17.16 -3.72 -2.01
C THR A 197 -17.81 -2.80 -3.03
N TRP A 198 -17.03 -1.91 -3.67
CA TRP A 198 -17.52 -1.02 -4.72
C TRP A 198 -18.06 -1.80 -5.93
N GLN A 199 -17.36 -2.83 -6.41
CA GLN A 199 -17.82 -3.64 -7.53
C GLN A 199 -19.15 -4.33 -7.21
N ASN A 200 -19.30 -4.89 -6.00
CA ASN A 200 -20.47 -5.67 -5.61
C ASN A 200 -21.75 -4.84 -5.43
N GLN A 201 -21.68 -3.51 -5.32
CA GLN A 201 -22.87 -2.65 -5.34
C GLN A 201 -23.63 -2.67 -6.68
N ASN A 202 -22.94 -2.92 -7.78
CA ASN A 202 -23.55 -3.12 -9.10
C ASN A 202 -22.64 -4.01 -9.95
N LEU A 203 -22.62 -5.31 -9.63
CA LEU A 203 -21.67 -6.26 -10.21
C LEU A 203 -21.80 -6.35 -11.74
N LYS A 204 -23.03 -6.24 -12.27
CA LYS A 204 -23.31 -6.31 -13.70
C LYS A 204 -22.56 -5.23 -14.47
N ASP A 205 -22.58 -4.00 -13.97
CA ASP A 205 -22.03 -2.85 -14.68
C ASP A 205 -20.61 -2.49 -14.22
N ARG A 206 -20.14 -2.98 -13.06
CA ARG A 206 -18.84 -2.60 -12.48
C ARG A 206 -17.75 -3.66 -12.63
N ARG A 207 -18.10 -4.95 -12.68
CA ARG A 207 -17.11 -6.05 -12.67
C ARG A 207 -16.07 -5.90 -13.77
N LEU A 208 -16.50 -5.69 -15.01
CA LEU A 208 -15.63 -5.67 -16.20
C LEU A 208 -15.34 -4.24 -16.67
N THR A 209 -15.20 -3.30 -15.73
CA THR A 209 -14.88 -1.91 -16.06
C THR A 209 -13.39 -1.63 -15.91
N ILE A 210 -12.84 -0.86 -16.84
CA ILE A 210 -11.44 -0.41 -16.83
C ILE A 210 -11.36 1.03 -17.35
N ALA A 211 -10.42 1.81 -16.83
CA ALA A 211 -10.10 3.14 -17.34
C ALA A 211 -8.60 3.43 -17.16
N GLY A 212 -8.04 4.21 -18.07
CA GLY A 212 -6.62 4.59 -18.04
C GLY A 212 -5.81 3.97 -19.17
N THR A 213 -4.49 4.11 -19.05
CA THR A 213 -3.49 3.75 -20.06
C THR A 213 -2.43 2.83 -19.45
N LEU A 214 -1.45 2.39 -20.25
CA LEU A 214 -0.44 1.41 -19.83
C LEU A 214 0.77 2.03 -19.11
N THR A 215 0.78 3.35 -18.94
CA THR A 215 1.88 4.09 -18.31
C THR A 215 1.37 4.99 -17.20
N PHE A 216 2.21 5.18 -16.17
CA PHE A 216 1.87 6.03 -15.03
C PHE A 216 1.53 7.45 -15.50
N GLN A 217 0.34 7.95 -15.15
CA GLN A 217 -0.17 9.26 -15.58
C GLN A 217 -0.15 9.46 -17.11
N ASN A 218 -0.18 8.37 -17.90
CA ASN A 218 -0.04 8.39 -19.35
C ASN A 218 1.29 9.07 -19.82
N ALA A 219 2.38 8.85 -19.07
CA ALA A 219 3.70 9.42 -19.33
C ALA A 219 4.78 8.32 -19.43
N PRO A 220 5.35 8.05 -20.62
CA PRO A 220 4.96 8.61 -21.93
C PRO A 220 3.56 8.12 -22.36
N PRO A 221 2.89 8.80 -23.30
CA PRO A 221 1.55 8.40 -23.74
C PRO A 221 1.48 6.99 -24.32
N THR A 222 0.43 6.25 -23.98
CA THR A 222 0.13 4.92 -24.54
C THR A 222 -1.35 4.80 -24.90
N ARG A 223 -1.73 3.69 -25.56
CA ARG A 223 -3.15 3.39 -25.80
C ARG A 223 -3.88 3.16 -24.48
N ASN A 224 -5.21 3.22 -24.55
CA ASN A 224 -6.05 2.80 -23.44
C ASN A 224 -5.79 1.32 -23.09
N ALA A 225 -5.84 1.04 -21.80
CA ALA A 225 -5.84 -0.32 -21.30
C ALA A 225 -7.17 -1.01 -21.68
N THR A 226 -7.10 -2.32 -21.87
CA THR A 226 -8.19 -3.20 -22.25
C THR A 226 -8.25 -4.38 -21.29
N LEU A 227 -9.39 -5.06 -21.23
CA LEU A 227 -9.53 -6.25 -20.40
C LEU A 227 -8.60 -7.39 -20.84
N ASP A 228 -8.15 -7.40 -22.09
CA ASP A 228 -7.27 -8.43 -22.66
C ASP A 228 -5.78 -8.14 -22.42
N ASP A 229 -5.44 -7.00 -21.82
CA ASP A 229 -4.06 -6.69 -21.45
C ASP A 229 -3.53 -7.67 -20.40
N VAL A 230 -2.31 -8.12 -20.62
CA VAL A 230 -1.65 -9.13 -19.79
C VAL A 230 -0.94 -8.47 -18.62
N MET A 231 -1.19 -8.98 -17.42
CA MET A 231 -0.45 -8.69 -16.20
C MET A 231 0.54 -9.82 -15.91
N THR A 232 1.76 -9.42 -15.55
CA THR A 232 2.85 -10.33 -15.23
C THR A 232 3.53 -9.93 -13.93
N MET A 233 4.05 -10.93 -13.22
CA MET A 233 4.92 -10.77 -12.05
C MET A 233 6.40 -10.92 -12.43
N GLY A 234 6.71 -10.89 -13.73
CA GLY A 234 8.01 -11.22 -14.28
C GLY A 234 8.29 -12.72 -14.28
N ASP A 235 9.43 -13.09 -14.84
CA ASP A 235 9.76 -14.49 -15.12
C ASP A 235 10.28 -15.26 -13.88
N TYR A 236 10.61 -14.55 -12.80
CA TYR A 236 11.33 -15.11 -11.65
C TYR A 236 10.42 -15.65 -10.54
N LEU A 237 9.13 -15.29 -10.52
CA LEU A 237 8.21 -15.65 -9.43
C LEU A 237 7.36 -16.90 -9.73
N GLY A 238 7.44 -17.47 -10.93
CA GLY A 238 6.76 -18.73 -11.28
C GLY A 238 5.22 -18.65 -11.37
N PHE A 239 4.64 -17.46 -11.28
CA PHE A 239 3.20 -17.26 -11.45
C PHE A 239 2.86 -17.10 -12.93
N LYS A 240 1.75 -17.74 -13.35
CA LYS A 240 1.24 -17.58 -14.71
C LYS A 240 0.77 -16.14 -14.95
N ASN A 241 1.08 -15.63 -16.13
CA ASN A 241 0.50 -14.38 -16.62
C ASN A 241 -1.02 -14.53 -16.73
N ILE A 242 -1.74 -13.47 -16.37
CA ILE A 242 -3.20 -13.39 -16.46
C ILE A 242 -3.62 -12.09 -17.12
N THR A 243 -4.80 -12.07 -17.73
CA THR A 243 -5.41 -10.86 -18.27
C THR A 243 -6.04 -10.00 -17.18
N ILE A 244 -6.26 -8.71 -17.44
CA ILE A 244 -7.05 -7.85 -16.55
C ILE A 244 -8.46 -8.42 -16.35
N LYS A 245 -9.05 -9.01 -17.39
CA LYS A 245 -10.35 -9.71 -17.34
C LYS A 245 -10.37 -10.82 -16.29
N GLU A 246 -9.35 -11.65 -16.27
CA GLU A 246 -9.23 -12.76 -15.31
C GLU A 246 -9.05 -12.26 -13.89
N ALA A 247 -8.41 -11.10 -13.69
CA ALA A 247 -8.24 -10.50 -12.38
C ALA A 247 -9.43 -9.66 -11.90
N SER A 248 -10.43 -9.40 -12.76
CA SER A 248 -11.53 -8.47 -12.46
C SER A 248 -12.58 -9.03 -11.48
N SER A 249 -12.39 -10.24 -10.96
CA SER A 249 -13.30 -10.87 -9.99
C SER A 249 -12.55 -11.81 -9.06
N THR A 250 -12.83 -11.67 -7.76
CA THR A 250 -12.25 -12.52 -6.70
C THR A 250 -12.74 -13.98 -6.74
N LEU A 251 -13.68 -14.31 -7.65
CA LEU A 251 -14.29 -15.64 -7.84
C LEU A 251 -14.11 -16.16 -9.27
N ALA A 252 -13.12 -15.64 -10.01
CA ALA A 252 -12.81 -16.08 -11.36
C ALA A 252 -11.30 -16.07 -11.61
N GLY A 253 -10.87 -16.61 -12.76
CA GLY A 253 -9.46 -16.75 -13.08
C GLY A 253 -8.75 -17.59 -12.01
N PRO A 254 -7.59 -17.16 -11.48
CA PRO A 254 -6.89 -17.87 -10.41
C PRO A 254 -7.49 -17.62 -9.01
N PHE A 255 -8.53 -16.77 -8.90
CA PHE A 255 -9.05 -16.30 -7.61
C PHE A 255 -10.28 -17.08 -7.16
N TYR A 256 -10.34 -17.36 -5.86
CA TYR A 256 -11.49 -17.98 -5.20
C TYR A 256 -11.57 -17.54 -3.74
N TYR A 257 -11.92 -16.28 -3.52
CA TYR A 257 -12.03 -15.68 -2.19
C TYR A 257 -13.12 -14.60 -2.12
N ILE A 258 -13.54 -14.32 -0.89
CA ILE A 258 -14.41 -13.20 -0.52
C ILE A 258 -13.80 -12.46 0.66
N TYR A 259 -14.29 -11.25 0.95
CA TYR A 259 -14.01 -10.54 2.18
C TYR A 259 -15.18 -10.66 3.14
N GLU A 260 -14.86 -10.94 4.41
CA GLU A 260 -15.80 -10.85 5.53
C GLU A 260 -15.69 -9.47 6.23
#